data_AF-A0A7S0XB79-F1
#
_entry.id   AF-A0A7S0XB79-F1
#
_cell.length_a   1.000
_cell.length_b   1.000
_cell.length_c   1.000
_cell.angle_alpha   90.00
_cell.angle_beta   90.00
_cell.angle_gamma   90.00
#
_symmetry.space_group_name_H-M   'P 1'
#
loop_
_entity.id
_entity.type
_entity.pdbx_description
1 polymer ?
#
loop_
_entity_poly.entity_id
_entity_poly.type
_entity_poly.pdbx_seq_one_letter_code
_entity_poly.pdbx_strand_id
1 'polypeptide(L)'
;VAADATAALRRLARDGGEFDRAVFEAAVESIRRPVAARLGRLVVSDAQLLSHLAALRGYCLLGRGDFFQTFFEEAAGLLSVPPRAATAEADMAAPFAQAGLKSSGAEDPHLTNFRLRYTPTNSPLESPDGHLSSSGRSYNNAGGTDASTVT
;
A
#
# COMPACT_ATOMS: atom_id res chain seq x y z
N VAL A 1 -8.01 -16.83 29.20
CA VAL A 1 -7.68 -17.31 27.82
C VAL A 1 -6.30 -17.96 27.76
N ALA A 2 -5.17 -17.23 27.87
CA ALA A 2 -3.84 -17.84 27.74
C ALA A 2 -3.51 -18.86 28.86
N ALA A 3 -3.92 -18.58 30.11
CA ALA A 3 -3.74 -19.51 31.22
C ALA A 3 -4.58 -20.79 31.07
N ASP A 4 -5.83 -20.65 30.63
CA ASP A 4 -6.78 -21.77 30.44
C ASP A 4 -6.37 -22.65 29.26
N ALA A 5 -5.95 -22.03 28.16
CA ALA A 5 -5.37 -22.68 26.98
C ALA A 5 -4.18 -23.57 27.33
N THR A 6 -3.26 -23.03 28.11
CA THR A 6 -2.05 -23.74 28.52
C THR A 6 -2.39 -24.87 29.51
N ALA A 7 -3.39 -24.67 30.37
CA ALA A 7 -3.89 -25.72 31.27
C ALA A 7 -4.55 -26.87 30.50
N ALA A 8 -5.33 -26.59 29.45
CA ALA A 8 -5.97 -27.59 28.60
C ALA A 8 -4.94 -28.46 27.86
N LEU A 9 -3.94 -27.83 27.23
CA LEU A 9 -2.85 -28.55 26.55
C LEU A 9 -2.00 -29.37 27.53
N ARG A 10 -1.75 -28.85 28.74
CA ARG A 10 -1.01 -29.57 29.78
C ARG A 10 -1.77 -30.77 30.35
N ARG A 11 -3.10 -30.72 30.40
CA ARG A 11 -3.93 -31.88 30.77
C ARG A 11 -3.81 -32.97 29.72
N LEU A 12 -3.96 -32.59 28.44
CA LEU A 12 -3.79 -33.49 27.32
C LEU A 12 -2.40 -34.17 27.30
N ALA A 13 -1.35 -33.43 27.65
CA ALA A 13 0.02 -33.93 27.72
C ALA A 13 0.29 -34.83 28.95
N ARG A 14 -0.54 -34.76 29.99
CA ARG A 14 -0.37 -35.54 31.24
C ARG A 14 -1.15 -36.85 31.25
N ASP A 15 -2.18 -36.98 30.41
CA ASP A 15 -3.10 -38.13 30.45
C ASP A 15 -2.48 -39.47 30.00
N GLY A 16 -1.21 -39.50 29.56
CA GLY A 16 -0.38 -40.72 29.49
C GLY A 16 -0.86 -41.87 28.58
N GLY A 17 -2.01 -41.71 27.91
CA GLY A 17 -2.61 -42.66 26.97
C GLY A 17 -2.22 -42.40 25.52
N GLU A 18 -2.75 -43.22 24.60
CA GLU A 18 -2.60 -43.01 23.16
C GLU A 18 -3.13 -41.62 22.74
N PHE A 19 -2.48 -41.02 21.76
CA PHE A 19 -2.84 -39.70 21.28
C PHE A 19 -4.26 -39.71 20.67
N ASP A 20 -5.20 -39.02 21.34
CA ASP A 20 -6.51 -38.74 20.78
C ASP A 20 -6.49 -37.42 20.00
N ARG A 21 -6.56 -37.57 18.67
CA ARG A 21 -6.60 -36.44 17.74
C ARG A 21 -7.79 -35.51 17.97
N ALA A 22 -8.98 -36.04 18.27
CA ALA A 22 -10.19 -35.24 18.39
C ALA A 22 -10.14 -34.35 19.64
N VAL A 23 -9.62 -34.88 20.76
CA VAL A 23 -9.45 -34.09 22.00
C VAL A 23 -8.36 -33.04 21.82
N PHE A 24 -7.27 -33.36 21.10
CA PHE A 24 -6.25 -32.37 20.74
C PHE A 24 -6.81 -31.24 19.86
N GLU A 25 -7.54 -31.57 18.80
CA GLU A 25 -8.17 -30.57 17.91
C GLU A 25 -9.16 -29.68 18.68
N ALA A 26 -9.94 -30.25 19.59
CA ALA A 26 -10.84 -29.49 20.45
C ALA A 26 -10.08 -28.51 21.37
N ALA A 27 -8.95 -28.95 21.94
CA ALA A 27 -8.09 -28.08 22.74
C ALA A 27 -7.53 -26.93 21.88
N VAL A 28 -7.03 -27.20 20.68
CA VAL A 28 -6.54 -26.16 19.75
C VAL A 28 -7.64 -25.18 19.36
N GLU A 29 -8.83 -25.69 19.02
CA GLU A 29 -9.98 -24.85 18.65
C GLU A 29 -10.43 -23.96 19.80
N SER A 30 -10.38 -24.45 21.04
CA SER A 30 -10.69 -23.67 22.25
C SER A 30 -9.76 -22.46 22.43
N ILE A 31 -8.56 -22.51 21.87
CA ILE A 31 -7.57 -21.42 21.87
C ILE A 31 -7.79 -20.51 20.66
N ARG A 32 -7.90 -21.10 19.47
CA ARG A 32 -8.01 -20.38 18.20
C ARG A 32 -9.25 -19.49 18.19
N ARG A 33 -10.41 -19.99 18.61
CA ARG A 33 -11.69 -19.28 18.56
C ARG A 33 -11.70 -17.96 19.33
N PRO A 34 -11.35 -17.88 20.63
CA PRO A 34 -11.34 -16.61 21.36
C PRO A 34 -10.25 -15.65 20.85
N VAL A 35 -9.10 -16.16 20.40
CA VAL A 35 -8.04 -15.32 19.80
C VAL A 35 -8.54 -14.68 18.50
N ALA A 36 -9.09 -15.47 17.59
CA ALA A 36 -9.66 -14.99 16.34
C ALA A 36 -10.81 -13.99 16.58
N ALA A 37 -11.69 -14.26 17.55
CA ALA A 37 -12.76 -13.34 17.92
C ALA A 37 -12.22 -12.00 18.45
N ARG A 38 -11.13 -12.03 19.25
CA ARG A 38 -10.50 -10.80 19.76
C ARG A 38 -9.80 -10.03 18.65
N LEU A 39 -9.03 -10.70 17.80
CA LEU A 39 -8.37 -10.07 16.64
C LEU A 39 -9.39 -9.49 15.66
N GLY A 40 -10.50 -10.21 15.42
CA GLY A 40 -11.58 -9.73 14.58
C GLY A 40 -12.19 -8.43 15.09
N ARG A 41 -12.48 -8.34 16.39
CA ARG A 41 -12.95 -7.07 17.00
C ARG A 41 -11.90 -5.97 16.91
N LEU A 42 -10.64 -6.29 17.18
CA LEU A 42 -9.54 -5.33 17.10
C LEU A 42 -9.43 -4.74 15.69
N VAL A 43 -9.50 -5.56 14.66
CA VAL A 43 -9.36 -5.09 13.26
C VAL A 43 -10.61 -4.33 12.80
N VAL A 44 -11.80 -4.89 13.03
CA VAL A 44 -13.04 -4.32 12.49
C VAL A 44 -13.50 -3.10 13.28
N SER A 45 -13.45 -3.17 14.60
CA SER A 45 -13.95 -2.11 15.49
C SER A 45 -12.84 -1.17 15.93
N ASP A 46 -11.73 -1.68 16.50
CA ASP A 46 -10.74 -0.79 17.11
C ASP A 46 -9.90 -0.07 16.04
N ALA A 47 -9.51 -0.79 14.98
CA ALA A 47 -8.76 -0.25 13.84
C ALA A 47 -9.66 0.25 12.69
N GLN A 48 -10.99 0.21 12.86
CA GLN A 48 -11.96 0.75 11.89
C GLN A 48 -11.75 0.26 10.45
N LEU A 49 -11.47 -1.04 10.22
CA LEU A 49 -11.15 -1.57 8.89
C LEU A 49 -12.12 -1.12 7.79
N LEU A 50 -13.43 -1.03 8.09
CA LEU A 50 -14.43 -0.61 7.11
C LEU A 50 -14.22 0.82 6.62
N SER A 51 -13.76 1.74 7.47
CA SER A 51 -13.47 3.13 7.06
C SER A 51 -12.25 3.19 6.13
N HIS A 52 -11.21 2.40 6.43
CA HIS A 52 -10.03 2.27 5.56
C HIS A 52 -10.39 1.68 4.19
N LEU A 53 -11.24 0.66 4.14
CA LEU A 53 -11.74 0.09 2.88
C LEU A 53 -12.59 1.09 2.09
N ALA A 54 -13.40 1.90 2.77
CA ALA A 54 -14.16 2.98 2.13
C ALA A 54 -13.21 4.04 1.52
N ALA A 55 -12.14 4.40 2.21
CA ALA A 55 -11.11 5.30 1.69
C ALA A 55 -10.38 4.71 0.47
N LEU A 56 -10.02 3.42 0.51
CA LEU A 56 -9.43 2.72 -0.64
C LEU A 56 -10.36 2.75 -1.86
N ARG A 57 -11.66 2.46 -1.67
CA ARG A 57 -12.64 2.62 -2.75
C ARG A 57 -12.71 4.07 -3.24
N GLY A 58 -12.67 5.03 -2.32
CA GLY A 58 -12.73 6.45 -2.61
C GLY A 58 -11.59 6.91 -3.53
N TYR A 59 -10.33 6.60 -3.18
CA TYR A 59 -9.15 7.15 -3.86
C TYR A 59 -8.46 6.19 -4.82
N CYS A 60 -8.48 4.87 -4.60
CA CYS A 60 -7.87 3.92 -5.54
C CYS A 60 -8.81 3.54 -6.68
N LEU A 61 -10.13 3.57 -6.46
CA LEU A 61 -11.14 3.18 -7.44
C LEU A 61 -11.97 4.36 -7.96
N LEU A 62 -11.48 5.59 -7.76
CA LEU A 62 -12.14 6.82 -8.21
C LEU A 62 -13.58 6.97 -7.69
N GLY A 63 -13.88 6.41 -6.50
CA GLY A 63 -15.21 6.49 -5.90
C GLY A 63 -15.62 7.89 -5.45
N ARG A 64 -14.64 8.81 -5.27
CA ARG A 64 -14.86 10.23 -4.95
C ARG A 64 -14.76 11.09 -6.20
N GLY A 65 -15.82 11.09 -7.01
CA GLY A 65 -15.82 11.75 -8.32
C GLY A 65 -15.56 13.25 -8.25
N ASP A 66 -16.12 13.95 -7.26
CA ASP A 66 -15.92 15.38 -7.05
C ASP A 66 -14.45 15.72 -6.73
N PHE A 67 -13.80 14.93 -5.87
CA PHE A 67 -12.37 15.05 -5.59
C PHE A 67 -11.52 14.89 -6.85
N PHE A 68 -11.75 13.84 -7.64
CA PHE A 68 -10.96 13.59 -8.85
C PHE A 68 -11.23 14.62 -9.94
N GLN A 69 -12.47 15.10 -10.06
CA GLN A 69 -12.80 16.17 -10.98
C GLN A 69 -12.00 17.43 -10.62
N THR A 70 -12.06 17.89 -9.37
CA THR A 70 -11.28 19.06 -8.92
C THR A 70 -9.79 18.82 -9.08
N PHE A 71 -9.29 17.62 -8.79
CA PHE A 71 -7.88 17.28 -9.00
C PHE A 71 -7.45 17.42 -10.46
N PHE A 72 -8.23 16.90 -11.41
CA PHE A 72 -7.88 17.01 -12.83
C PHE A 72 -7.97 18.45 -13.34
N GLU A 73 -8.90 19.25 -12.81
CA GLU A 73 -8.98 20.68 -13.11
C GLU A 73 -7.72 21.43 -12.61
N GLU A 74 -7.29 21.20 -11.37
CA GLU A 74 -6.08 21.80 -10.77
C GLU A 74 -4.79 21.32 -11.46
N ALA A 75 -4.74 20.04 -11.84
CA ALA A 75 -3.56 19.43 -12.45
C ALA A 75 -3.52 19.54 -13.98
N ALA A 76 -4.56 20.08 -14.63
CA ALA A 76 -4.71 20.08 -16.09
C ALA A 76 -3.47 20.62 -16.83
N GLY A 77 -2.92 21.74 -16.34
CA GLY A 77 -1.72 22.34 -16.94
C GLY A 77 -0.49 21.43 -16.83
N LEU A 78 -0.30 20.77 -15.69
CA LEU A 78 0.83 19.87 -15.46
C LEU A 78 0.68 18.55 -16.23
N LEU A 79 -0.55 18.04 -16.36
CA LEU A 79 -0.86 16.83 -17.12
C LEU A 79 -0.84 17.03 -18.64
N SER A 80 -0.90 18.29 -19.10
CA SER A 80 -0.85 18.60 -20.54
C SER A 80 0.55 18.49 -21.14
N VAL A 81 1.59 18.41 -20.30
CA VAL A 81 2.99 18.33 -20.71
C VAL A 81 3.63 17.03 -20.23
N PRO A 82 4.69 16.52 -20.90
CA PRO A 82 5.42 15.36 -20.43
C PRO A 82 5.95 15.56 -18.99
N PRO A 83 5.82 14.54 -18.11
CA PRO A 83 6.24 14.65 -16.72
C PRO A 83 7.76 14.80 -16.61
N ARG A 84 8.20 15.73 -15.76
CA ARG A 84 9.62 15.92 -15.44
C ARG A 84 10.02 14.91 -14.37
N ALA A 85 10.80 13.90 -14.73
CA ALA A 85 11.13 12.79 -13.84
C ALA A 85 11.69 13.21 -12.46
N ALA A 86 12.44 14.32 -12.40
CA ALA A 86 13.01 14.85 -11.16
C ALA A 86 11.99 15.52 -10.22
N THR A 87 10.87 16.03 -10.75
CA THR A 87 9.90 16.85 -9.99
C THR A 87 8.47 16.34 -10.07
N ALA A 88 8.19 15.29 -10.85
CA ALA A 88 6.84 14.82 -11.15
C ALA A 88 5.98 14.56 -9.90
N GLU A 89 6.52 13.93 -8.85
CA GLU A 89 5.77 13.69 -7.62
C GLU A 89 5.52 15.00 -6.83
N ALA A 90 6.51 15.89 -6.77
CA ALA A 90 6.42 17.16 -6.05
C ALA A 90 5.48 18.16 -6.73
N ASP A 91 5.53 18.25 -8.06
CA ASP A 91 4.67 19.11 -8.87
C ASP A 91 3.20 18.71 -8.70
N MET A 92 2.92 17.42 -8.55
CA MET A 92 1.56 16.88 -8.38
C MET A 92 1.04 16.94 -6.94
N ALA A 93 1.91 17.11 -5.95
CA ALA A 93 1.52 17.17 -4.54
C ALA A 93 0.62 18.39 -4.23
N ALA A 94 0.92 19.54 -4.84
CA ALA A 94 0.14 20.76 -4.63
C ALA A 94 -1.30 20.66 -5.20
N PRO A 95 -1.51 20.29 -6.48
CA PRO A 95 -2.87 20.05 -7.02
C PRO A 95 -3.65 19.00 -6.23
N PHE A 96 -2.99 17.92 -5.79
CA PHE A 96 -3.62 16.87 -4.99
C PHE A 96 -4.10 17.39 -3.63
N ALA A 97 -3.28 18.18 -2.94
CA ALA A 97 -3.67 18.81 -1.68
C ALA A 97 -4.79 19.85 -1.87
N GLN A 98 -4.73 20.65 -2.94
CA GLN A 98 -5.79 21.62 -3.26
C GLN A 98 -7.13 20.95 -3.56
N ALA A 99 -7.13 19.87 -4.33
CA ALA A 99 -8.33 19.08 -4.57
C ALA A 99 -8.89 18.49 -3.27
N GLY A 100 -8.01 18.06 -2.37
CA GLY A 100 -8.40 17.64 -1.01
C GLY A 100 -9.17 18.72 -0.27
N LEU A 101 -8.70 19.96 -0.28
CA LEU A 101 -9.34 21.08 0.43
C LEU A 101 -10.65 21.57 -0.21
N LYS A 102 -10.80 21.42 -1.53
CA LYS A 102 -11.91 22.00 -2.32
C LYS A 102 -13.05 21.01 -2.60
N SER A 103 -12.97 19.77 -2.13
CA SER A 103 -13.93 18.71 -2.43
C SER A 103 -14.34 17.92 -1.19
N SER A 104 -15.11 16.83 -1.36
CA SER A 104 -15.41 15.86 -0.31
C SER A 104 -14.17 15.28 0.39
N GLY A 105 -12.98 15.40 -0.20
CA GLY A 105 -11.72 15.01 0.42
C GLY A 105 -11.41 15.72 1.75
N ALA A 106 -11.94 16.93 1.95
CA ALA A 106 -11.65 17.75 3.12
C ALA A 106 -12.20 17.14 4.43
N GLU A 107 -13.30 16.38 4.31
CA GLU A 107 -13.97 15.72 5.43
C GLU A 107 -13.37 14.34 5.74
N ASP A 108 -12.44 13.84 4.92
CA ASP A 108 -11.88 12.50 5.07
C ASP A 108 -10.55 12.48 5.82
N PRO A 109 -10.49 11.92 7.04
CA PRO A 109 -9.24 11.81 7.79
C PRO A 109 -8.22 10.90 7.08
N HIS A 110 -8.68 9.98 6.23
CA HIS A 110 -7.81 9.02 5.56
C HIS A 110 -7.10 9.58 4.34
N LEU A 111 -7.47 10.76 3.82
CA LEU A 111 -6.84 11.39 2.65
C LEU A 111 -5.32 11.51 2.81
N THR A 112 -4.85 11.81 4.02
CA THR A 112 -3.42 11.95 4.36
C THR A 112 -2.60 10.68 4.13
N ASN A 113 -3.23 9.50 4.03
CA ASN A 113 -2.55 8.25 3.75
C ASN A 113 -2.27 8.03 2.25
N PHE A 114 -2.84 8.88 1.39
CA PHE A 114 -2.71 8.75 -0.06
C PHE A 114 -1.69 9.75 -0.60
N ARG A 115 -0.84 9.27 -1.50
CA ARG A 115 0.12 10.07 -2.26
C ARG A 115 0.20 9.57 -3.69
N LEU A 116 0.41 10.49 -4.62
CA LEU A 116 0.70 10.16 -6.01
C LEU A 116 2.15 9.71 -6.14
N ARG A 117 2.37 8.68 -6.96
CA ARG A 117 3.70 8.17 -7.29
C ARG A 117 3.91 8.20 -8.79
N TYR A 118 5.06 8.70 -9.21
CA TYR A 118 5.43 8.69 -10.62
C TYR A 118 6.24 7.43 -10.92
N THR A 119 5.73 6.58 -11.79
CA THR A 119 6.43 5.40 -12.29
C THR A 119 6.74 5.60 -13.77
N PRO A 120 8.00 5.88 -14.14
CA PRO A 120 8.36 6.01 -15.55
C PRO A 120 8.21 4.66 -16.25
N THR A 121 7.74 4.68 -17.49
CA THR A 121 7.50 3.47 -18.31
C THR A 121 8.74 2.59 -18.55
N ASN A 122 9.94 3.09 -18.25
CA ASN A 122 11.21 2.38 -18.36
C ASN A 122 11.81 1.91 -17.02
N SER A 123 11.12 2.04 -15.89
CA SER A 123 11.58 1.37 -14.67
C SER A 123 11.31 -0.13 -14.81
N PRO A 124 12.28 -1.03 -14.54
CA PRO A 124 11.99 -2.45 -14.43
C PRO A 124 10.89 -2.59 -13.37
N LEU A 125 9.71 -3.05 -13.78
CA LEU A 125 8.73 -3.56 -12.84
C LEU A 125 9.47 -4.67 -12.09
N GLU A 126 9.80 -4.42 -10.83
CA GLU A 126 10.41 -5.41 -9.95
C GLU A 126 9.39 -6.55 -9.86
N SER A 127 9.62 -7.58 -10.67
CA SER A 127 8.84 -8.80 -10.64
C SER A 127 9.15 -9.47 -9.29
N PRO A 128 8.14 -10.05 -8.59
CA PRO A 128 8.37 -10.70 -7.31
C PRO A 128 9.36 -11.87 -7.39
N ASP A 129 9.67 -12.33 -8.61
CA ASP A 129 10.72 -13.30 -8.90
C ASP A 129 11.96 -12.56 -9.44
N GLY A 130 13.02 -12.52 -8.64
CA GLY A 130 14.27 -11.81 -8.90
C GLY A 130 15.10 -12.34 -10.07
N HIS A 131 14.56 -12.31 -11.28
CA HIS A 131 15.32 -12.57 -12.50
C HIS A 131 15.68 -11.24 -13.17
N LEU A 132 16.94 -10.83 -12.98
CA LEU A 132 17.58 -9.69 -13.65
C LEU A 132 17.38 -9.78 -15.17
N SER A 133 16.62 -8.85 -15.75
CA SER A 133 16.66 -8.62 -17.20
C SER A 133 17.66 -7.53 -17.50
N SER A 134 18.83 -7.94 -17.99
CA SER A 134 19.85 -7.07 -18.57
C SER A 134 19.48 -6.69 -20.01
N SER A 135 18.92 -5.49 -20.21
CA SER A 135 18.97 -4.75 -21.48
C SER A 135 18.29 -3.39 -21.30
N GLY A 136 18.88 -2.25 -21.67
CA GLY A 136 20.15 -1.97 -22.30
C GLY A 136 20.62 -0.56 -21.93
N ARG A 137 21.91 -0.41 -21.66
CA ARG A 137 22.57 0.88 -21.56
C ARG A 137 22.60 1.52 -22.95
N SER A 138 21.74 2.51 -23.17
CA SER A 138 21.95 3.46 -24.26
C SER A 138 23.03 4.45 -23.82
N TYR A 139 24.20 4.38 -24.46
CA TYR A 139 25.31 5.29 -24.27
C TYR A 139 24.94 6.69 -24.76
N ASN A 140 25.12 7.72 -23.93
CA ASN A 140 25.36 9.07 -24.42
C ASN A 140 26.65 9.58 -23.75
N ASN A 141 27.63 9.82 -24.62
CA ASN A 141 29.01 10.11 -24.33
C ASN A 141 29.17 11.46 -23.60
N ALA A 142 30.04 11.48 -22.59
CA ALA A 142 30.46 12.69 -21.90
C ALA A 142 31.55 13.41 -22.70
N GLY A 143 31.52 14.74 -22.61
CA GLY A 143 32.56 15.75 -22.87
C GLY A 143 33.88 15.38 -23.55
N GLY A 144 34.25 16.19 -24.54
CA GLY A 144 35.61 16.29 -25.06
C GLY A 144 35.79 17.58 -25.87
N THR A 145 36.31 18.60 -25.20
CA THR A 145 36.96 19.79 -25.77
C THR A 145 38.10 19.42 -26.72
N ASP A 146 38.20 20.05 -27.90
CA ASP A 146 39.32 20.94 -28.25
C ASP A 146 39.31 21.41 -29.71
N ALA A 147 39.87 22.61 -29.85
CA ALA A 147 40.23 23.42 -31.02
C ALA A 147 40.51 22.73 -32.38
N SER A 148 40.08 23.38 -33.48
CA SER A 148 40.98 23.98 -34.49
C SER A 148 40.24 24.71 -35.63
N THR A 149 40.57 26.00 -35.76
CA THR A 149 40.89 26.85 -36.93
C THR A 149 40.51 26.45 -38.38
N VAL A 150 40.35 27.50 -39.21
CA VAL A 150 40.46 27.61 -40.70
C VAL A 150 39.07 27.62 -41.39
N THR A 151 38.61 28.65 -42.13
CA THR A 151 39.25 29.75 -42.91
C THR A 151 38.32 30.96 -42.91
#